data_AF-A0A950B2X3-F1
#
_entry.id   AF-A0A950B2X3-F1
#
_cell.length_a   1.000
_cell.length_b   1.000
_cell.length_c   1.000
_cell.angle_alpha   90.00
_cell.angle_beta   90.00
_cell.angle_gamma   90.00
#
_symmetry.space_group_name_H-M   'P 1'
#
loop_
_entity.id
_entity.type
_entity.pdbx_description
1 polymer ?
#
loop_
_entity_poly.entity_id
_entity_poly.type
_entity_poly.pdbx_seq_one_letter_code
_entity_poly.pdbx_strand_id
1 'polypeptide(L)' 'MIDLHASDLRGFVPARDFALSKDFYQALGCVLEWSDDNLALFRLGASRFYLQPYYVKDWA' A
#
# COMPACT_ATOMS: atom_id res chain seq x y z
N MET A 1 -26.17 -19.91 -4.14
CA MET A 1 -25.58 -18.58 -3.90
C MET A 1 -24.17 -18.84 -3.37
N ILE A 2 -23.13 -18.29 -3.99
CA ILE A 2 -21.76 -18.45 -3.48
C ILE A 2 -21.59 -17.48 -2.31
N ASP A 3 -21.24 -18.01 -1.15
CA ASP A 3 -20.83 -17.22 0.02
C ASP A 3 -19.32 -16.99 -0.06
N LEU A 4 -18.91 -15.73 -0.27
CA LEU A 4 -17.51 -15.35 -0.46
C LEU A 4 -16.94 -14.86 0.86
N HIS A 5 -16.17 -15.70 1.56
CA HIS A 5 -15.51 -15.33 2.82
C HIS A 5 -14.22 -14.53 2.58
N ALA A 6 -14.35 -13.29 2.11
CA ALA A 6 -13.22 -12.38 2.01
C ALA A 6 -12.73 -11.98 3.42
N SER A 7 -11.41 -12.05 3.66
CA SER A 7 -10.80 -11.75 4.96
C SER A 7 -10.16 -10.36 5.04
N ASP A 8 -9.90 -9.71 3.90
CA ASP A 8 -9.23 -8.42 3.85
C ASP A 8 -9.57 -7.68 2.54
N LEU A 9 -9.59 -6.34 2.61
CA LEU A 9 -9.69 -5.45 1.46
C LEU A 9 -8.53 -4.46 1.54
N ARG A 10 -7.65 -4.49 0.53
CA ARG A 10 -6.43 -3.69 0.51
C ARG A 10 -6.51 -2.66 -0.60
N GLY A 11 -6.37 -1.40 -0.22
CA GLY A 11 -6.30 -0.29 -1.17
C GLY A 11 -4.94 -0.21 -1.85
N PHE A 12 -4.93 0.37 -3.06
CA PHE A 12 -3.72 0.82 -3.73
C PHE A 12 -3.55 2.32 -3.51
N VAL A 13 -2.48 2.69 -2.85
CA VAL A 13 -2.08 4.08 -2.60
C VAL A 13 -1.08 4.49 -3.69
N PRO A 14 -1.38 5.52 -4.48
CA PRO A 14 -0.47 6.02 -5.50
C PRO A 14 0.67 6.82 -4.87
N ALA A 15 1.90 6.56 -5.31
CA ALA A 15 3.10 7.30 -4.94
C ALA A 15 3.67 8.02 -6.16
N ARG A 16 3.92 9.33 -6.03
CA ARG A 16 4.66 10.08 -7.06
C ARG A 16 6.15 9.77 -7.02
N ASP A 17 6.70 9.71 -5.81
CA ASP A 17 8.06 9.25 -5.53
C ASP A 17 7.96 8.03 -4.62
N PHE A 18 8.25 6.86 -5.19
CA PHE A 18 8.04 5.59 -4.52
C PHE A 18 9.03 5.34 -3.38
N ALA A 19 10.30 5.70 -3.58
CA ALA A 19 11.32 5.56 -2.56
C ALA A 19 11.02 6.47 -1.36
N LEU A 20 10.76 7.76 -1.62
CA LEU A 20 10.41 8.71 -0.57
C LEU A 20 9.14 8.31 0.18
N SER A 21 8.13 7.81 -0.53
CA SER A 21 6.87 7.39 0.08
C SER A 21 7.05 6.15 0.97
N LYS A 22 7.91 5.19 0.57
CA LYS A 22 8.28 4.06 1.42
C LYS A 22 8.93 4.53 2.72
N ASP A 23 9.93 5.40 2.61
CA ASP A 23 10.63 5.95 3.78
C ASP A 23 9.67 6.68 4.72
N PHE A 24 8.73 7.45 4.17
CA PHE A 24 7.69 8.14 4.92
C PHE A 24 6.81 7.17 5.72
N TYR A 25 6.26 6.13 5.08
CA TYR A 25 5.38 5.18 5.78
C TYR A 25 6.14 4.35 6.83
N GLN A 26 7.40 3.98 6.56
CA GLN A 26 8.25 3.33 7.54
C GLN A 26 8.55 4.24 8.74
N ALA A 27 8.83 5.53 8.50
CA ALA A 27 9.07 6.50 9.57
C ALA A 27 7.82 6.76 10.44
N LEU A 28 6.62 6.66 9.85
CA LEU A 28 5.35 6.68 10.59
C LEU A 28 5.09 5.42 11.44
N GLY A 29 5.95 4.40 11.33
CA GLY A 29 5.80 3.13 12.04
C GLY A 29 4.97 2.08 11.30
N CYS A 30 4.67 2.27 10.00
CA CYS A 30 4.10 1.20 9.20
C CYS A 30 5.15 0.11 8.97
N VAL A 31 4.73 -1.15 9.02
CA VAL A 31 5.62 -2.28 8.77
C VAL A 31 5.63 -2.59 7.28
N LEU A 32 6.80 -2.52 6.66
CA LEU A 32 6.99 -3.02 5.29
C LEU A 32 7.01 -4.55 5.33
N GLU A 33 5.94 -5.20 4.87
CA GLU A 33 5.84 -6.67 4.88
C GLU A 33 6.47 -7.30 3.63
N TRP A 34 6.41 -6.60 2.49
CA TRP A 34 6.99 -7.04 1.22
C TRP A 34 7.19 -5.85 0.27
N SER A 35 8.17 -5.91 -0.62
CA SER A 35 8.38 -4.91 -1.68
C SER A 35 9.14 -5.49 -2.87
N ASP A 36 8.83 -5.00 -4.06
CA ASP A 36 9.70 -5.00 -5.23
C ASP A 36 9.83 -3.56 -5.78
N ASP A 37 10.29 -3.42 -7.03
CA ASP A 37 10.50 -2.13 -7.70
C ASP A 37 9.19 -1.41 -8.07
N ASN A 38 8.05 -2.12 -8.10
CA ASN A 38 6.76 -1.62 -8.58
C ASN A 38 5.66 -1.63 -7.51
N LEU A 39 5.87 -2.30 -6.38
CA LEU A 39 4.83 -2.46 -5.38
C LEU A 39 5.44 -2.70 -3.99
N ALA A 40 4.84 -2.10 -2.97
CA ALA A 40 5.17 -2.35 -1.57
C ALA A 40 3.91 -2.64 -0.77
N LEU A 41 3.90 -3.73 0.01
CA LEU A 41 2.83 -4.06 0.94
C LEU A 41 3.22 -3.53 2.33
N PHE A 42 2.41 -2.61 2.83
CA PHE A 42 2.54 -2.08 4.19
C PHE A 42 1.42 -2.59 5.09
N ARG A 43 1.75 -2.75 6.36
CA ARG A 43 0.80 -2.96 7.45
C ARG A 43 0.77 -1.77 8.39
N LEU A 44 -0.43 -1.23 8.60
CA LEU A 44 -0.77 -0.20 9.57
C LEU A 44 -1.71 -0.80 10.62
N GLY A 45 -1.17 -1.16 11.78
CA GLY A 45 -1.94 -1.88 12.80
C GLY A 45 -2.43 -3.24 12.28
N ALA A 46 -3.76 -3.39 12.20
CA ALA A 46 -4.42 -4.57 11.64
C ALA A 46 -4.70 -4.47 10.13
N SER A 47 -4.58 -3.27 9.55
CA SER A 47 -4.92 -3.00 8.15
C SER A 47 -3.69 -3.11 7.26
N ARG A 48 -3.92 -3.43 5.98
CA ARG A 48 -2.88 -3.48 4.96
C ARG A 48 -3.23 -2.60 3.77
N PHE A 49 -2.20 -2.07 3.11
CA PHE A 49 -2.35 -1.36 1.85
C PHE A 49 -1.14 -1.61 0.95
N TYR A 50 -1.38 -1.50 -0.35
CA TYR A 50 -0.32 -1.52 -1.35
C TYR A 50 0.07 -0.08 -1.71
N LEU A 51 1.37 0.20 -1.74
CA LEU A 51 1.94 1.43 -2.28
C LEU A 51 2.53 1.12 -3.66
N GLN A 52 2.22 1.95 -4.67
CA GLN A 52 2.70 1.74 -6.05
C GLN A 52 3.20 3.06 -6.68
N PRO A 53 4.20 3.04 -7.58
CA PRO A 53 4.72 4.20 -8.31
C PRO A 53 3.77 4.66 -9.44
N TYR A 54 2.45 4.61 -9.22
CA TYR A 54 1.45 4.95 -10.21
C TYR A 54 0.61 6.14 -9.76
N TYR A 55 1.14 7.34 -9.97
CA TYR A 55 0.49 8.59 -9.59
C TYR A 55 -0.29 9.18 -10.77
N VAL A 56 -1.62 9.23 -10.65
CA VAL A 56 -2.52 9.94 -11.57
C VAL A 56 -3.07 11.15 -10.84
N LYS A 57 -2.70 12.35 -11.29
CA LYS A 57 -3.04 13.62 -10.62
C LYS A 57 -4.55 13.82 -10.45
N ASP A 58 -5.36 13.34 -11.39
CA ASP A 58 -6.82 13.48 -11.36
C ASP A 58 -7.50 12.61 -10.30
N TRP A 59 -6.79 11.64 -9.73
CA TRP A 59 -7.29 10.68 -8.74
C TRP A 59 -6.61 10.81 -7.36
N ALA A 60 -5.71 11.77 -7.20
CA ALA A 60 -4.85 11.93 -6.04
C ALA A 60 -5.22 13.16 -5.18
#